data_AF-A0A496WA90-F1
#
_entry.id   AF-A0A496WA90-F1
#
_cell.length_a   1.000
_cell.length_b   1.000
_cell.length_c   1.000
_cell.angle_alpha   90.00
_cell.angle_beta   90.00
_cell.angle_gamma   90.00
#
_symmetry.space_group_name_H-M   'P 1'
#
loop_
_entity.id
_entity.type
_entity.pdbx_description
1 polymer ?
#
loop_
_entity_poly.entity_id
_entity_poly.type
_entity_poly.pdbx_seq_one_letter_code
_entity_poly.pdbx_strand_id
1 'polypeptide(L)'
;CFESIEDVSDNTTRFVIIGNQDVDPSGDDKTSLLISTKNNPGALLALLQPLANNNISMNKIESRPAPDRKWEYVFFIDIDGHQQSDNVKHALQELKQQAALFKVLGSYPKASL
;
A
#
# COMPACT_ATOMS: atom_id res chain seq x y z
N CYS A 1 -37.58 10.16 -19.08
CA CYS A 1 -36.80 9.19 -18.28
C CYS A 1 -35.96 9.96 -17.29
N PHE A 2 -35.77 9.47 -16.08
CA PHE A 2 -34.91 10.14 -15.09
C PHE A 2 -33.46 9.70 -15.32
N GLU A 3 -32.54 10.64 -15.18
CA GLU A 3 -31.08 10.46 -15.25
C GLU A 3 -30.48 10.90 -13.91
N SER A 4 -29.32 10.35 -13.54
CA SER A 4 -28.59 10.67 -12.30
C SER A 4 -29.47 10.66 -11.03
N ILE A 5 -30.11 9.51 -10.77
CA ILE A 5 -31.03 9.33 -9.64
C ILE A 5 -30.34 8.89 -8.32
N GLU A 6 -29.02 8.93 -8.27
CA GLU A 6 -28.25 8.66 -7.07
C GLU A 6 -28.46 9.70 -5.96
N ASP A 7 -28.41 9.26 -4.70
CA ASP A 7 -28.49 10.17 -3.54
C ASP A 7 -27.19 10.99 -3.37
N VAL A 8 -26.05 10.43 -3.80
CA VAL A 8 -24.71 11.03 -3.67
C VAL A 8 -24.01 11.00 -5.03
N SER A 9 -23.81 12.18 -5.61
CA SER A 9 -23.25 12.36 -6.95
C SER A 9 -21.75 12.05 -7.07
N ASP A 10 -21.01 12.04 -5.95
CA ASP A 10 -19.56 11.76 -5.90
C ASP A 10 -19.24 10.30 -5.49
N ASN A 11 -20.12 9.37 -5.84
CA ASN A 11 -19.89 7.96 -5.55
C ASN A 11 -18.86 7.37 -6.53
N THR A 12 -17.62 7.22 -6.07
CA THR A 12 -16.51 6.70 -6.89
C THR A 12 -16.12 5.28 -6.48
N THR A 13 -15.83 4.44 -7.47
CA THR A 13 -15.28 3.09 -7.24
C THR A 13 -13.88 3.02 -7.81
N ARG A 14 -12.90 2.68 -6.97
CA ARG A 14 -11.52 2.46 -7.39
C ARG A 14 -11.33 1.01 -7.81
N PHE A 15 -10.89 0.81 -9.06
CA PHE A 15 -10.48 -0.49 -9.60
C PHE A 15 -8.96 -0.61 -9.63
N VAL A 16 -8.47 -1.85 -9.57
CA VAL A 16 -7.03 -2.18 -9.75
C VAL A 16 -6.94 -3.26 -10.82
N ILE A 17 -6.04 -3.07 -11.78
CA ILE A 17 -5.75 -4.04 -12.84
C ILE A 17 -4.56 -4.88 -12.39
N ILE A 18 -4.71 -6.21 -12.40
CA ILE A 18 -3.68 -7.16 -11.95
C ILE A 18 -3.17 -7.93 -13.17
N GLY A 19 -1.85 -8.02 -13.29
CA GLY A 19 -1.18 -8.79 -14.34
C GLY A 19 0.23 -9.22 -13.91
N ASN A 20 0.89 -9.98 -14.76
CA ASN A 20 2.26 -10.48 -14.51
C ASN A 20 3.35 -9.59 -15.13
N GLN A 21 2.97 -8.43 -15.66
CA GLN A 21 3.89 -7.50 -16.34
C GLN A 21 4.56 -6.59 -15.31
N ASP A 22 5.86 -6.42 -15.46
CA ASP A 22 6.57 -5.34 -14.79
C ASP A 22 6.20 -4.01 -15.47
N VAL A 23 5.97 -2.99 -14.65
CA VAL A 23 5.65 -1.64 -15.11
C VAL A 23 6.83 -0.75 -14.77
N ASP A 24 7.29 0.01 -15.76
CA ASP A 24 8.34 1.01 -15.56
C ASP A 24 7.79 2.24 -14.82
N PRO A 25 8.64 3.00 -14.09
CA PRO A 25 8.21 4.21 -13.40
C PRO A 25 7.55 5.21 -14.36
N SER A 26 6.36 5.69 -14.01
CA SER A 26 5.66 6.72 -14.80
C SER A 26 5.98 8.14 -14.34
N GLY A 27 6.58 8.29 -13.16
CA GLY A 27 6.92 9.59 -12.55
C GLY A 27 5.88 10.07 -11.54
N ASP A 28 4.65 9.57 -11.59
CA ASP A 28 3.63 9.77 -10.56
C ASP A 28 2.93 8.45 -10.24
N ASP A 29 3.61 7.63 -9.44
CA ASP A 29 3.24 6.24 -9.18
C ASP A 29 2.73 6.05 -7.75
N LYS A 30 2.01 4.94 -7.56
CA LYS A 30 1.74 4.34 -6.26
C LYS A 30 2.38 2.96 -6.18
N THR A 31 2.74 2.55 -4.99
CA THR A 31 3.18 1.18 -4.70
C THR A 31 2.26 0.55 -3.66
N SER A 32 1.70 -0.61 -3.96
CA SER A 32 0.88 -1.39 -3.03
C SER A 32 1.71 -2.47 -2.34
N LEU A 33 1.52 -2.61 -1.04
CA LEU A 33 2.26 -3.52 -0.16
C LEU A 33 1.30 -4.40 0.64
N LEU A 34 1.72 -5.62 0.90
CA LEU A 34 1.16 -6.50 1.92
C LEU A 34 2.25 -6.76 2.97
N ILE A 35 2.03 -6.28 4.18
CA ILE A 35 3.00 -6.44 5.28
C ILE A 35 2.34 -7.00 6.53
N SER A 36 3.11 -7.65 7.40
CA SER A 36 2.66 -8.02 8.74
C SER A 36 3.75 -7.74 9.78
N THR A 37 3.32 -7.64 11.02
CA THR A 37 4.20 -7.52 12.18
C THR A 37 3.66 -8.34 13.34
N LYS A 38 4.50 -8.57 14.33
CA LYS A 38 4.11 -9.26 15.56
C LYS A 38 3.06 -8.43 16.30
N ASN A 39 2.15 -9.11 16.99
CA ASN A 39 1.12 -8.45 17.77
C ASN A 39 1.65 -8.03 19.15
N ASN A 40 2.46 -6.97 19.17
CA ASN A 40 2.94 -6.33 20.40
C ASN A 40 2.78 -4.80 20.33
N PRO A 41 2.70 -4.11 21.49
CA PRO A 41 2.60 -2.66 21.52
C PRO A 41 3.72 -1.99 20.72
N GLY A 42 3.37 -0.98 19.92
CA GLY A 42 4.31 -0.20 19.10
C GLY A 42 4.79 -0.89 17.82
N ALA A 43 4.45 -2.16 17.57
CA ALA A 43 4.98 -2.92 16.44
C ALA A 43 4.64 -2.31 15.08
N LEU A 44 3.41 -1.81 14.90
CA LEU A 44 2.99 -1.15 13.66
C LEU A 44 3.69 0.20 13.48
N LEU A 45 3.85 0.98 14.55
CA LEU A 45 4.54 2.26 14.49
C LEU A 45 6.00 2.06 14.05
N ALA A 46 6.71 1.13 14.70
CA ALA A 46 8.08 0.80 14.34
C ALA A 46 8.19 0.34 12.88
N LEU A 47 7.27 -0.54 12.46
CA LEU A 47 7.21 -1.03 11.09
C LEU A 47 7.02 0.09 10.05
N LEU A 48 6.21 1.11 10.34
CA LEU A 48 5.92 2.21 9.40
C LEU A 48 6.92 3.37 9.47
N GLN A 49 7.77 3.41 10.50
CA GLN A 49 8.77 4.46 10.69
C GLN A 49 9.70 4.68 9.48
N PRO A 50 10.15 3.64 8.74
CA PRO A 50 10.96 3.83 7.54
C PRO A 50 10.30 4.68 6.45
N LEU A 51 8.97 4.62 6.32
CA LEU A 51 8.25 5.45 5.34
C LEU A 51 8.36 6.93 5.68
N ALA A 52 8.16 7.27 6.96
CA ALA A 52 8.31 8.64 7.44
C ALA A 52 9.75 9.15 7.31
N ASN A 53 10.75 8.32 7.66
CA ASN A 53 12.16 8.66 7.56
C ASN A 53 12.60 8.95 6.12
N ASN A 54 11.99 8.28 5.14
CA ASN A 54 12.26 8.45 3.71
C ASN A 54 11.29 9.44 3.02
N ASN A 55 10.49 10.18 3.81
CA ASN A 55 9.52 11.18 3.34
C ASN A 55 8.51 10.64 2.32
N ILE A 56 7.91 9.48 2.62
CA ILE A 56 6.94 8.79 1.77
C ILE A 56 5.54 8.88 2.39
N SER A 57 4.60 9.42 1.60
CA SER A 57 3.18 9.49 1.97
C SER A 57 2.50 8.13 1.86
N MET A 58 1.62 7.83 2.81
CA MET A 58 0.67 6.70 2.73
C MET A 58 -0.71 7.20 2.34
N ASN A 59 -1.34 6.55 1.39
CA ASN A 59 -2.69 6.86 0.91
C ASN A 59 -3.76 5.90 1.46
N LYS A 60 -3.34 4.69 1.83
CA LYS A 60 -4.22 3.64 2.32
C LYS A 60 -3.48 2.81 3.35
N ILE A 61 -4.17 2.48 4.44
CA ILE A 61 -3.79 1.40 5.35
C ILE A 61 -5.06 0.64 5.76
N GLU A 62 -5.04 -0.67 5.56
CA GLU A 62 -6.18 -1.52 5.88
C GLU A 62 -5.70 -2.81 6.54
N SER A 63 -6.18 -3.08 7.75
CA SER A 63 -5.87 -4.32 8.47
C SER A 63 -6.88 -5.41 8.13
N ARG A 64 -6.38 -6.64 7.96
CA ARG A 64 -7.19 -7.84 7.81
C ARG A 64 -6.64 -8.95 8.71
N PRO A 65 -7.50 -9.78 9.33
CA PRO A 65 -7.03 -10.95 10.07
C PRO A 65 -6.22 -11.88 9.17
N ALA A 66 -5.09 -12.38 9.66
CA ALA A 66 -4.30 -13.37 8.93
C ALA A 66 -5.11 -14.68 8.78
N PRO A 67 -5.16 -15.30 7.58
CA PRO A 67 -5.97 -16.50 7.36
C PRO A 67 -5.52 -17.69 8.22
N ASP A 68 -4.20 -17.85 8.38
CA ASP A 68 -3.60 -19.08 8.91
C ASP A 68 -3.10 -18.97 10.35
N ARG A 69 -3.21 -17.77 10.97
CA ARG A 69 -2.63 -17.49 12.30
C ARG A 69 -3.57 -16.65 13.14
N LYS A 70 -4.08 -17.25 14.22
CA LYS A 70 -4.90 -16.55 15.21
C LYS A 70 -4.13 -15.36 15.77
N TRP A 71 -4.75 -14.18 15.76
CA TRP A 71 -4.25 -12.92 16.33
C TRP A 71 -3.09 -12.24 15.60
N GLU A 72 -2.74 -12.69 14.38
CA GLU A 72 -1.86 -11.95 13.49
C GLU A 72 -2.69 -11.13 12.49
N TYR A 73 -2.18 -9.95 12.14
CA TYR A 73 -2.81 -9.06 11.16
C TYR A 73 -1.88 -8.90 9.96
N VAL A 74 -2.49 -8.87 8.78
CA VAL A 74 -1.84 -8.36 7.58
C VAL A 74 -2.38 -6.96 7.29
N PHE A 75 -1.51 -6.11 6.77
CA PHE A 75 -1.81 -4.73 6.41
C PHE A 75 -1.62 -4.57 4.91
N PHE A 76 -2.68 -4.12 4.24
CA PHE A 76 -2.61 -3.62 2.87
C PHE A 76 -2.33 -2.14 2.92
N ILE A 77 -1.23 -1.71 2.30
CA ILE A 77 -0.77 -0.31 2.33
C ILE A 77 -0.54 0.17 0.90
N ASP A 78 -1.04 1.36 0.59
CA ASP A 78 -0.67 2.07 -0.64
C ASP A 78 0.21 3.27 -0.25
N ILE A 79 1.39 3.35 -0.85
CA ILE A 79 2.34 4.46 -0.68
C ILE A 79 2.53 5.24 -1.97
N ASP A 80 2.93 6.49 -1.87
CA ASP A 80 3.37 7.27 -3.04
C ASP A 80 4.77 6.87 -3.49
N GLY A 81 4.97 6.86 -4.80
CA GLY A 81 6.23 6.57 -5.46
C GLY A 81 6.33 5.14 -6.00
N HIS A 82 7.29 4.95 -6.90
CA HIS A 82 7.56 3.68 -7.56
C HIS A 82 8.59 2.85 -6.80
N GLN A 83 8.52 1.52 -6.81
CA GLN A 83 9.48 0.65 -6.12
C GLN A 83 10.94 0.82 -6.59
N GLN A 84 11.13 1.40 -7.77
CA GLN A 84 12.45 1.69 -8.35
C GLN A 84 12.98 3.09 -7.98
N SER A 85 12.16 3.98 -7.41
CA SER A 85 12.62 5.28 -6.92
C SER A 85 13.52 5.10 -5.69
N ASP A 86 14.62 5.84 -5.59
CA ASP A 86 15.64 5.60 -4.56
C ASP A 86 15.11 5.68 -3.13
N ASN A 87 14.29 6.70 -2.81
CA ASN A 87 13.68 6.86 -1.48
C ASN A 87 12.75 5.69 -1.14
N VAL A 88 11.90 5.28 -2.09
CA VAL A 88 10.99 4.14 -1.92
C VAL A 88 11.78 2.85 -1.76
N LYS A 89 12.77 2.62 -2.61
CA LYS A 89 13.62 1.43 -2.56
C LYS A 89 14.31 1.28 -1.20
N HIS A 90 14.86 2.36 -0.63
CA HIS A 90 15.45 2.34 0.71
C HIS A 90 14.39 2.01 1.78
N ALA A 91 13.24 2.68 1.76
CA ALA A 91 12.17 2.41 2.73
C ALA A 91 11.65 0.96 2.65
N LEU A 92 11.51 0.42 1.44
CA LEU A 92 11.08 -0.98 1.22
C LEU A 92 12.11 -1.98 1.78
N GLN A 93 13.41 -1.67 1.67
CA GLN A 93 14.45 -2.51 2.26
C GLN A 93 14.39 -2.51 3.79
N GLU A 94 14.23 -1.34 4.41
CA GLU A 94 14.08 -1.20 5.87
C GLU A 94 12.80 -1.92 6.37
N LEU A 95 11.66 -1.72 5.68
CA LEU A 95 10.40 -2.41 5.96
C LEU A 95 10.58 -3.94 5.92
N LYS A 96 11.22 -4.45 4.87
CA LYS A 96 11.45 -5.89 4.67
C LYS A 96 12.27 -6.52 5.80
N GLN A 97 13.21 -5.78 6.39
CA GLN A 97 14.02 -6.27 7.51
C GLN A 97 13.23 -6.42 8.82
N GLN A 98 12.19 -5.61 9.00
CA GLN A 98 11.40 -5.56 10.24
C GLN A 98 10.11 -6.39 10.18
N ALA A 99 9.55 -6.54 8.98
CA ALA A 99 8.26 -7.18 8.79
C ALA A 99 8.33 -8.70 8.97
N ALA A 100 7.29 -9.29 9.57
CA ALA A 100 7.13 -10.74 9.64
C ALA A 100 6.67 -11.33 8.29
N LEU A 101 5.93 -10.55 7.51
CA LEU A 101 5.56 -10.79 6.12
C LEU A 101 5.82 -9.51 5.35
N PHE A 102 6.43 -9.62 4.17
CA PHE A 102 6.63 -8.48 3.29
C PHE A 102 6.44 -8.91 1.84
N LYS A 103 5.52 -8.26 1.14
CA LYS A 103 5.32 -8.44 -0.29
C LYS A 103 4.98 -7.12 -0.94
N VAL A 104 5.73 -6.77 -1.98
CA VAL A 104 5.30 -5.73 -2.92
C VAL A 104 4.27 -6.36 -3.86
N LEU A 105 3.09 -5.76 -3.92
CA LEU A 105 1.99 -6.22 -4.79
C LEU A 105 2.10 -5.62 -6.20
N GLY A 106 2.76 -4.47 -6.33
CA GLY A 106 3.07 -3.83 -7.58
C GLY A 106 3.24 -2.32 -7.43
N SER A 107 3.93 -1.70 -8.37
CA SER A 107 3.94 -0.26 -8.57
C SER A 107 3.22 0.07 -9.86
N TYR A 108 2.44 1.15 -9.86
CA TYR A 108 1.57 1.51 -10.98
C TYR A 108 1.32 3.02 -11.01
N PRO A 109 1.04 3.60 -12.20
CA PRO A 109 0.70 5.01 -12.33
C PRO A 109 -0.52 5.38 -11.49
N LYS A 110 -0.53 6.57 -10.90
CA LYS A 110 -1.71 7.09 -10.23
C LYS A 110 -2.84 7.29 -11.25
N ALA A 111 -4.05 6.92 -10.86
CA ALA A 111 -5.23 7.31 -11.61
C ALA A 111 -5.39 8.83 -11.47
N SER A 112 -5.44 9.53 -12.59
CA SER A 112 -5.94 10.91 -12.66
C SER A 112 -7.46 10.87 -12.41
N LEU A 113 -7.90 11.65 -11.42
CA LEU A 113 -9.33 11.97 -11.21
C LEU A 113 -9.77 13.01 -12.25
#